data_AF-A0A090X4T8-F1
#
_entry.id   AF-A0A090X4T8-F1
#
_cell.length_a   1.000
_cell.length_b   1.000
_cell.length_c   1.000
_cell.angle_alpha   90.00
_cell.angle_beta   90.00
_cell.angle_gamma   90.00
#
_symmetry.space_group_name_H-M   'P 1'
#
loop_
_entity.id
_entity.type
_entity.pdbx_description
1 polymer ?
#
loop_
_entity_poly.entity_id
_entity_poly.type
_entity_poly.pdbx_seq_one_letter_code
_entity_poly.pdbx_strand_id
1 'polypeptide(L)'
;MAFGTITLTSCDSDDPEPITGGTTEVMENLDAGILNGTLTEDYTLSSTTTYSLTGQFIIDDGATLNIPAGTKILADNGGTDVYIATLMGGTININGSAGNPVIMSSADGNPGDWGGGLTLCGKATTTAGVDATAEVGGFIYGGTDDSDSSGIIRYLQISGTGAQINSESQYNGVSFYAVGSGTLVDNIAVINGDDDGVEFFGGTVEVSNLYLENNSDDSIDWTEGWNGSITNAYISNTVEGFSTVFEGDKDNGNPQFNNITAVSTVGGTALQFKKTSGGTIDGLSLVGYDVDLDMKDGGATSNVIFSDGYTPVAMVEDDASTTDVDESVYTFALNTSAVATVDLSDFDWVDTDISFESSLLQGAVTGDVTLDASIAYVLNSSYIVQDGGKLTIPAGTKITARDGGTGVYIAVLQGGQIDIQGTATNPVVISSASASPGDWGRFNNLW
;
A
#
# COMPACT_ATOMS: atom_id res chain seq x y z
N MET A 1 -28.42 44.81 -66.73
CA MET A 1 -27.75 44.42 -65.47
C MET A 1 -28.35 45.24 -64.35
N ALA A 2 -29.10 44.58 -63.47
CA ALA A 2 -29.54 45.14 -62.21
C ALA A 2 -29.24 44.05 -61.17
N PHE A 3 -28.25 44.27 -60.33
CA PHE A 3 -27.92 43.38 -59.21
C PHE A 3 -28.87 43.71 -58.07
N GLY A 4 -29.78 42.80 -57.77
CA GLY A 4 -30.60 42.85 -56.56
C GLY A 4 -29.81 42.28 -55.40
N THR A 5 -29.44 43.13 -54.44
CA THR A 5 -28.85 42.72 -53.17
C THR A 5 -29.95 42.19 -52.26
N ILE A 6 -29.87 40.91 -51.89
CA ILE A 6 -30.71 40.32 -50.84
C ILE A 6 -29.96 40.49 -49.52
N THR A 7 -30.50 41.29 -48.61
CA THR A 7 -30.12 41.30 -47.19
C THR A 7 -31.11 40.45 -46.42
N LEU A 8 -30.67 39.30 -45.92
CA LEU A 8 -31.40 38.51 -44.93
C LEU A 8 -30.99 38.99 -43.55
N THR A 9 -31.91 39.63 -42.84
CA THR A 9 -31.78 39.94 -41.42
C THR A 9 -32.45 38.81 -40.63
N SER A 10 -31.65 37.89 -40.10
CA SER A 10 -32.10 36.94 -39.09
C SER A 10 -31.96 37.62 -37.73
N CYS A 11 -33.08 37.99 -37.13
CA CYS A 11 -33.15 38.24 -35.69
C CYS A 11 -33.94 37.08 -35.10
N ASP A 12 -33.23 36.09 -34.59
CA ASP A 12 -33.75 35.26 -33.51
C ASP A 12 -32.77 35.45 -32.35
N SER A 13 -33.30 35.79 -31.18
CA SER A 13 -32.53 36.17 -29.99
C SER A 13 -32.17 34.99 -29.10
N ASP A 14 -32.18 33.79 -29.66
CA ASP A 14 -31.82 32.54 -28.98
C ASP A 14 -30.55 31.98 -29.61
N ASP A 15 -29.43 32.70 -29.43
CA ASP A 15 -28.13 32.02 -29.49
C ASP A 15 -28.12 31.02 -28.33
N PRO A 16 -27.99 29.69 -28.60
CA PRO A 16 -27.81 28.75 -27.50
C PRO A 16 -26.56 29.19 -26.73
N GLU A 17 -26.68 29.29 -25.41
CA GLU A 17 -25.51 29.47 -24.56
C GLU A 17 -24.46 28.43 -24.99
N PRO A 18 -23.17 28.81 -25.08
CA PRO A 18 -22.14 27.84 -25.39
C PRO A 18 -22.29 26.70 -24.39
N ILE A 19 -22.43 25.47 -24.89
CA ILE A 19 -22.36 24.26 -24.06
C ILE A 19 -20.93 24.23 -23.50
N THR A 20 -20.71 24.90 -22.38
CA THR A 20 -19.62 24.57 -21.48
C THR A 20 -19.99 23.20 -20.94
N GLY A 21 -19.40 22.15 -21.52
CA GLY A 21 -19.43 20.83 -20.91
C GLY A 21 -18.95 21.01 -19.48
N GLY A 22 -19.83 20.73 -18.51
CA GLY A 22 -19.47 20.78 -17.10
C GLY A 22 -18.33 19.81 -16.84
N THR A 23 -17.39 20.20 -16.00
CA THR A 23 -16.42 19.29 -15.39
C THR A 23 -17.18 18.18 -14.68
N THR A 24 -16.74 16.93 -14.85
CA THR A 24 -17.31 15.80 -14.10
C THR A 24 -16.92 15.92 -12.62
N GLU A 25 -17.72 15.35 -11.72
CA GLU A 25 -17.47 15.41 -10.28
C GLU A 25 -16.07 14.87 -9.90
N VAL A 26 -15.62 13.80 -10.56
CA VAL A 26 -14.27 13.24 -10.37
C VAL A 26 -13.17 14.25 -10.73
N MET A 27 -13.38 15.08 -11.75
CA MET A 27 -12.40 16.08 -12.17
C MET A 27 -12.37 17.26 -11.20
N GLU A 28 -13.53 17.67 -10.68
CA GLU A 28 -13.62 18.68 -9.62
C GLU A 28 -12.93 18.20 -8.33
N ASN A 29 -13.10 16.92 -7.97
CA ASN A 29 -12.40 16.30 -6.85
C ASN A 29 -10.89 16.30 -7.05
N LEU A 30 -10.41 15.85 -8.23
CA LEU A 30 -8.98 15.80 -8.54
C LEU A 30 -8.33 17.18 -8.50
N ASP A 31 -9.00 18.21 -9.02
CA ASP A 31 -8.52 19.60 -8.97
C ASP A 31 -8.50 20.15 -7.54
N ALA A 32 -9.34 19.62 -6.65
CA ALA A 32 -9.34 19.92 -5.22
C ALA A 32 -8.32 19.08 -4.42
N GLY A 33 -7.57 18.17 -5.07
CA GLY A 33 -6.63 17.28 -4.40
C GLY A 33 -7.29 16.08 -3.73
N ILE A 34 -8.48 15.68 -4.18
CA ILE A 34 -9.27 14.58 -3.63
C ILE A 34 -9.36 13.45 -4.67
N LEU A 35 -8.97 12.23 -4.30
CA LEU A 35 -9.23 11.03 -5.08
C LEU A 35 -10.51 10.39 -4.55
N ASN A 36 -11.57 10.51 -5.34
CA ASN A 36 -12.86 9.85 -5.12
C ASN A 36 -13.66 9.84 -6.43
N GLY A 37 -14.11 8.66 -6.85
CA GLY A 37 -14.95 8.46 -8.03
C GLY A 37 -14.29 7.66 -9.14
N THR A 38 -14.91 7.67 -10.31
CA THR A 38 -14.45 6.91 -11.48
C THR A 38 -13.88 7.84 -12.54
N LEU A 39 -12.60 7.65 -12.86
CA LEU A 39 -11.88 8.36 -13.90
C LEU A 39 -12.14 7.70 -15.25
N THR A 40 -12.69 8.46 -16.20
CA THR A 40 -13.05 8.00 -17.55
C THR A 40 -12.22 8.67 -18.65
N GLU A 41 -11.22 9.46 -18.28
CA GLU A 41 -10.32 10.15 -19.20
C GLU A 41 -8.90 10.26 -18.63
N ASP A 42 -7.93 10.63 -19.47
CA ASP A 42 -6.54 10.75 -19.03
C ASP A 42 -6.34 11.92 -18.06
N TYR A 43 -5.72 11.65 -16.91
CA TYR A 43 -5.36 12.67 -15.93
C TYR A 43 -3.92 12.51 -15.45
N THR A 44 -3.28 13.63 -15.12
CA THR A 44 -1.94 13.66 -14.51
C THR A 44 -2.00 14.41 -13.20
N LEU A 45 -1.68 13.73 -12.10
CA LEU A 45 -1.58 14.36 -10.78
C LEU A 45 -0.43 15.38 -10.76
N SER A 46 -0.56 16.39 -9.89
CA SER A 46 0.50 17.35 -9.61
C SER A 46 1.38 16.85 -8.47
N SER A 47 2.69 16.70 -8.69
CA SER A 47 3.62 16.27 -7.63
C SER A 47 3.77 17.26 -6.48
N THR A 48 3.27 18.50 -6.61
CA THR A 48 3.29 19.50 -5.54
C THR A 48 2.05 19.46 -4.64
N THR A 49 1.07 18.63 -4.98
CA THR A 49 -0.17 18.47 -4.22
C THR A 49 -0.08 17.18 -3.41
N THR A 50 -0.35 17.26 -2.12
CA THR A 50 -0.69 16.06 -1.34
C THR A 50 -2.16 15.78 -1.58
N TYR A 51 -2.44 14.60 -2.10
CA TYR A 51 -3.79 14.18 -2.43
C TYR A 51 -4.42 13.42 -1.26
N SER A 52 -5.71 13.58 -1.04
CA SER A 52 -6.49 12.81 -0.06
C SER A 52 -7.33 11.76 -0.79
N LEU A 53 -7.10 10.48 -0.52
CA LEU A 53 -7.94 9.39 -0.99
C LEU A 53 -9.06 9.19 0.02
N THR A 54 -10.26 9.66 -0.33
CA THR A 54 -11.42 9.76 0.59
C THR A 54 -12.47 8.68 0.32
N GLY A 55 -12.22 7.82 -0.66
CA GLY A 55 -13.11 6.76 -1.09
C GLY A 55 -12.47 5.94 -2.21
N GLN A 56 -13.26 5.13 -2.89
CA GLN A 56 -12.83 4.39 -4.07
C GLN A 56 -12.44 5.33 -5.21
N PHE A 57 -11.25 5.16 -5.75
CA PHE A 57 -10.80 5.81 -6.97
C PHE A 57 -10.54 4.77 -8.06
N ILE A 58 -11.39 4.77 -9.09
CA ILE A 58 -11.41 3.72 -10.11
C ILE A 58 -10.97 4.30 -11.45
N ILE A 59 -9.96 3.71 -12.08
CA ILE A 59 -9.55 4.03 -13.45
C ILE A 59 -10.31 3.09 -14.40
N ASP A 60 -11.20 3.66 -15.21
CA ASP A 60 -12.07 2.93 -16.14
C ASP A 60 -11.37 2.54 -17.45
N ASP A 61 -12.01 1.69 -18.25
CA ASP A 61 -11.50 1.26 -19.57
C ASP A 61 -11.19 2.47 -20.47
N GLY A 62 -9.96 2.52 -20.98
CA GLY A 62 -9.47 3.57 -21.85
C GLY A 62 -9.02 4.86 -21.14
N ALA A 63 -9.11 4.94 -19.80
CA ALA A 63 -8.58 6.05 -19.02
C ALA A 63 -7.16 5.78 -18.51
N THR A 64 -6.35 6.84 -18.40
CA THR A 64 -4.98 6.77 -17.86
C THR A 64 -4.80 7.71 -16.67
N LEU A 65 -4.42 7.18 -15.51
CA LEU A 65 -3.92 7.99 -14.39
C LEU A 65 -2.39 8.04 -14.40
N ASN A 66 -1.80 9.24 -14.46
CA ASN A 66 -0.36 9.44 -14.33
C ASN A 66 -0.02 10.07 -12.98
N ILE A 67 0.82 9.39 -12.20
CA ILE A 67 1.27 9.82 -10.88
C ILE A 67 2.78 10.13 -10.97
N PRO A 68 3.19 11.40 -10.99
CA PRO A 68 4.61 11.76 -11.09
C PRO A 68 5.39 11.45 -9.80
N ALA A 69 6.72 11.37 -9.91
CA ALA A 69 7.63 11.20 -8.78
C ALA A 69 7.38 12.21 -7.64
N GLY A 70 7.50 11.73 -6.40
CA GLY A 70 7.33 12.55 -5.19
C GLY A 70 5.87 12.82 -4.81
N THR A 71 4.89 12.32 -5.57
CA THR A 71 3.48 12.47 -5.22
C THR A 71 3.18 11.73 -3.92
N LYS A 72 2.40 12.38 -3.05
CA LYS A 72 1.91 11.80 -1.79
C LYS A 72 0.40 11.68 -1.83
N ILE A 73 -0.12 10.50 -1.55
CA ILE A 73 -1.54 10.20 -1.43
C ILE A 73 -1.79 9.74 0.00
N LEU A 74 -2.59 10.50 0.72
CA LEU A 74 -3.01 10.23 2.08
C LEU A 74 -4.39 9.58 2.04
N ALA A 75 -4.48 8.31 2.41
CA ALA A 75 -5.74 7.59 2.53
C ALA A 75 -6.44 7.96 3.84
N ASP A 76 -7.73 8.22 3.76
CA ASP A 76 -8.59 8.33 4.93
C ASP A 76 -8.67 6.98 5.63
N ASN A 77 -8.79 6.99 6.96
CA ASN A 77 -9.10 5.79 7.74
C ASN A 77 -10.58 5.42 7.56
N GLY A 78 -10.92 4.97 6.35
CA GLY A 78 -12.27 4.62 5.92
C GLY A 78 -12.48 3.12 5.74
N GLY A 79 -11.49 2.30 6.12
CA GLY A 79 -11.54 0.85 5.92
C GLY A 79 -11.83 0.50 4.45
N THR A 80 -12.75 -0.45 4.23
CA THR A 80 -13.06 -1.04 2.92
C THR A 80 -13.52 -0.08 1.83
N ASP A 81 -13.94 1.14 2.18
CA ASP A 81 -14.47 2.11 1.22
C ASP A 81 -13.37 2.94 0.52
N VAL A 82 -12.10 2.76 0.92
CA VAL A 82 -10.96 3.60 0.48
C VAL A 82 -9.91 2.73 -0.20
N TYR A 83 -9.77 2.85 -1.52
CA TYR A 83 -8.78 2.10 -2.32
C TYR A 83 -8.61 2.70 -3.72
N ILE A 84 -7.54 2.32 -4.42
CA ILE A 84 -7.32 2.65 -5.84
C ILE A 84 -7.41 1.37 -6.67
N ALA A 85 -8.23 1.38 -7.73
CA ALA A 85 -8.39 0.25 -8.62
C ALA A 85 -8.30 0.64 -10.10
N THR A 86 -7.68 -0.21 -10.91
CA THR A 86 -7.67 -0.11 -12.37
C THR A 86 -8.50 -1.24 -12.96
N LEU A 87 -9.55 -0.92 -13.72
CA LEU A 87 -10.37 -1.92 -14.41
C LEU A 87 -9.66 -2.46 -15.66
N MET A 88 -10.16 -3.57 -16.22
CA MET A 88 -9.66 -4.11 -17.49
C MET A 88 -9.64 -3.04 -18.59
N GLY A 89 -8.44 -2.67 -19.05
CA GLY A 89 -8.23 -1.64 -20.08
C GLY A 89 -8.02 -0.23 -19.56
N GLY A 90 -8.17 0.01 -18.27
CA GLY A 90 -7.65 1.19 -17.60
C GLY A 90 -6.13 1.10 -17.45
N THR A 91 -5.46 2.25 -17.28
CA THR A 91 -4.01 2.32 -17.16
C THR A 91 -3.59 3.20 -15.97
N ILE A 92 -2.67 2.72 -15.15
CA ILE A 92 -2.05 3.51 -14.08
C ILE A 92 -0.53 3.59 -14.27
N ASN A 93 0.01 4.81 -14.28
CA ASN A 93 1.43 5.09 -14.46
C ASN A 93 2.00 5.79 -13.23
N ILE A 94 2.54 5.01 -12.30
CA ILE A 94 3.25 5.47 -11.10
C ILE A 94 4.72 5.63 -11.46
N ASN A 95 5.18 6.87 -11.55
CA ASN A 95 6.51 7.23 -12.04
C ASN A 95 7.40 7.76 -10.91
N GLY A 96 7.49 7.02 -9.80
CA GLY A 96 8.42 7.32 -8.72
C GLY A 96 9.89 7.19 -9.12
N SER A 97 10.78 7.62 -8.23
CA SER A 97 12.22 7.44 -8.35
C SER A 97 12.83 7.20 -6.97
N ALA A 98 14.01 6.58 -6.89
CA ALA A 98 14.69 6.33 -5.61
C ALA A 98 14.81 7.59 -4.71
N GLY A 99 15.05 8.77 -5.31
CA GLY A 99 15.15 10.02 -4.55
C GLY A 99 13.82 10.71 -4.27
N ASN A 100 12.74 10.31 -4.94
CA ASN A 100 11.39 10.87 -4.79
C ASN A 100 10.37 9.77 -5.12
N PRO A 101 10.15 8.79 -4.21
CA PRO A 101 9.17 7.74 -4.43
C PRO A 101 7.75 8.33 -4.45
N VAL A 102 6.80 7.56 -4.97
CA VAL A 102 5.38 7.83 -4.76
C VAL A 102 4.95 7.14 -3.48
N ILE A 103 4.28 7.87 -2.59
CA ILE A 103 3.87 7.35 -1.27
C ILE A 103 2.35 7.33 -1.20
N MET A 104 1.77 6.17 -0.87
CA MET A 104 0.36 5.96 -0.57
C MET A 104 0.23 5.39 0.84
N SER A 105 -0.40 6.08 1.77
CA SER A 105 -0.52 5.57 3.14
C SER A 105 -1.66 6.23 3.91
N SER A 106 -2.10 5.65 5.02
CA SER A 106 -2.96 6.30 6.01
C SER A 106 -2.16 7.26 6.91
N ALA A 107 -2.83 8.19 7.60
CA ALA A 107 -2.15 9.19 8.43
C ALA A 107 -1.22 8.59 9.49
N ASP A 108 -1.64 7.48 10.11
CA ASP A 108 -0.89 6.80 11.16
C ASP A 108 -0.09 5.59 10.63
N GLY A 109 -0.34 5.17 9.37
CA GLY A 109 0.33 4.01 8.76
C GLY A 109 0.05 2.69 9.48
N ASN A 110 -1.07 2.58 10.22
CA ASN A 110 -1.38 1.36 10.96
C ASN A 110 -1.99 0.31 10.02
N PRO A 111 -1.71 -0.99 10.27
CA PRO A 111 -2.39 -2.08 9.58
C PRO A 111 -3.91 -1.92 9.60
N GLY A 112 -4.53 -2.03 8.43
CA GLY A 112 -5.98 -2.08 8.26
C GLY A 112 -6.71 -0.73 8.29
N ASP A 113 -5.98 0.40 8.31
CA ASP A 113 -6.60 1.73 8.31
C ASP A 113 -7.44 1.99 7.04
N TRP A 114 -7.03 1.45 5.89
CA TRP A 114 -7.74 1.61 4.63
C TRP A 114 -7.79 0.31 3.84
N GLY A 115 -8.78 0.25 2.94
CA GLY A 115 -9.28 -0.88 2.16
C GLY A 115 -8.16 -1.65 1.51
N GLY A 116 -7.95 -1.43 0.22
CA GLY A 116 -6.85 -2.05 -0.50
C GLY A 116 -5.91 -1.00 -1.00
N GLY A 117 -4.62 -1.32 -0.99
CA GLY A 117 -3.62 -0.40 -1.53
C GLY A 117 -3.89 -0.11 -3.00
N LEU A 118 -3.38 -0.99 -3.86
CA LEU A 118 -3.53 -0.86 -5.30
C LEU A 118 -4.04 -2.17 -5.92
N THR A 119 -5.20 -2.10 -6.58
CA THR A 119 -5.77 -3.24 -7.31
C THR A 119 -5.66 -3.01 -8.82
N LEU A 120 -5.11 -3.98 -9.56
CA LEU A 120 -5.02 -3.93 -11.02
C LEU A 120 -5.75 -5.12 -11.64
N CYS A 121 -6.73 -4.86 -12.51
CA CYS A 121 -7.41 -5.87 -13.30
C CYS A 121 -6.89 -5.87 -14.74
N GLY A 122 -6.25 -6.96 -15.15
CA GLY A 122 -5.71 -7.17 -16.49
C GLY A 122 -6.50 -8.19 -17.32
N LYS A 123 -6.00 -8.40 -18.54
CA LYS A 123 -6.61 -9.26 -19.57
C LYS A 123 -5.81 -10.56 -19.83
N ALA A 124 -4.84 -10.88 -18.96
CA ALA A 124 -4.04 -12.09 -19.08
C ALA A 124 -4.83 -13.35 -18.69
N THR A 125 -4.23 -14.51 -18.91
CA THR A 125 -4.86 -15.79 -18.58
C THR A 125 -4.85 -16.06 -17.07
N THR A 126 -5.92 -16.69 -16.57
CA THR A 126 -6.06 -17.16 -15.18
C THR A 126 -6.85 -18.48 -15.20
N THR A 127 -6.62 -19.37 -14.24
CA THR A 127 -7.41 -20.61 -14.12
C THR A 127 -8.83 -20.37 -13.62
N ALA A 128 -9.15 -19.18 -13.11
CA ALA A 128 -10.53 -18.76 -12.83
C ALA A 128 -11.39 -18.57 -14.10
N GLY A 129 -10.76 -18.37 -15.26
CA GLY A 129 -11.42 -18.21 -16.55
C GLY A 129 -11.39 -16.78 -17.10
N VAL A 130 -12.13 -16.55 -18.18
CA VAL A 130 -12.28 -15.23 -18.80
C VAL A 130 -13.43 -14.48 -18.13
N ASP A 131 -13.26 -13.16 -17.93
CA ASP A 131 -14.24 -12.30 -17.26
C ASP A 131 -14.63 -12.83 -15.86
N ALA A 132 -13.63 -13.30 -15.11
CA ALA A 132 -13.77 -13.66 -13.71
C ALA A 132 -14.10 -12.42 -12.86
N THR A 133 -14.65 -12.64 -11.66
CA THR A 133 -15.06 -11.56 -10.75
C THR A 133 -14.14 -11.53 -9.55
N ALA A 134 -13.44 -10.41 -9.34
CA ALA A 134 -12.57 -10.22 -8.19
C ALA A 134 -13.38 -10.22 -6.90
N GLU A 135 -12.81 -10.80 -5.86
CA GLU A 135 -13.42 -10.85 -4.52
C GLU A 135 -13.55 -9.42 -3.95
N VAL A 136 -12.60 -8.57 -4.32
CA VAL A 136 -12.58 -7.14 -4.04
C VAL A 136 -13.35 -6.36 -5.10
N GLY A 137 -14.29 -5.50 -4.67
CA GLY A 137 -14.98 -4.53 -5.53
C GLY A 137 -15.92 -5.12 -6.60
N GLY A 138 -15.91 -6.44 -6.80
CA GLY A 138 -16.67 -7.11 -7.85
C GLY A 138 -16.17 -6.76 -9.26
N PHE A 139 -14.89 -6.40 -9.40
CA PHE A 139 -14.30 -6.03 -10.69
C PHE A 139 -14.13 -7.22 -11.61
N ILE A 140 -14.24 -6.99 -12.91
CA ILE A 140 -14.03 -8.03 -13.91
C ILE A 140 -12.55 -8.08 -14.29
N TYR A 141 -11.99 -9.28 -14.34
CA TYR A 141 -10.60 -9.53 -14.72
C TYR A 141 -10.47 -10.84 -15.52
N GLY A 142 -9.32 -11.03 -16.14
CA GLY A 142 -9.00 -12.28 -16.85
C GLY A 142 -9.44 -12.27 -18.30
N GLY A 143 -8.60 -12.86 -19.16
CA GLY A 143 -8.79 -12.86 -20.59
C GLY A 143 -7.88 -13.88 -21.27
N THR A 144 -7.33 -13.50 -22.41
CA THR A 144 -6.47 -14.37 -23.23
C THR A 144 -5.20 -13.67 -23.70
N ASP A 145 -4.90 -12.48 -23.18
CA ASP A 145 -3.77 -11.66 -23.60
C ASP A 145 -2.72 -11.57 -22.49
N ASP A 146 -1.81 -12.55 -22.47
CA ASP A 146 -0.69 -12.58 -21.51
C ASP A 146 0.32 -11.43 -21.72
N SER A 147 0.18 -10.66 -22.81
CA SER A 147 0.99 -9.47 -23.09
C SER A 147 0.29 -8.15 -22.77
N ASP A 148 -0.90 -8.22 -22.16
CA ASP A 148 -1.65 -7.05 -21.69
C ASP A 148 -0.82 -6.18 -20.75
N SER A 149 -1.13 -4.88 -20.72
CA SER A 149 -0.44 -3.90 -19.91
C SER A 149 -1.45 -3.02 -19.18
N SER A 150 -1.39 -3.03 -17.85
CA SER A 150 -2.15 -2.14 -16.97
C SER A 150 -1.38 -0.86 -16.62
N GLY A 151 -0.20 -0.66 -17.23
CA GLY A 151 0.63 0.53 -17.07
C GLY A 151 2.01 0.25 -16.48
N ILE A 152 2.47 1.18 -15.64
CA ILE A 152 3.82 1.20 -15.09
C ILE A 152 3.75 1.50 -13.60
N ILE A 153 4.46 0.73 -12.78
CA ILE A 153 4.69 1.00 -11.36
C ILE A 153 6.19 1.08 -11.12
N ARG A 154 6.64 2.24 -10.63
CA ARG A 154 8.02 2.51 -10.26
C ARG A 154 8.15 3.24 -8.94
N TYR A 155 8.98 2.71 -8.03
CA TYR A 155 9.29 3.29 -6.72
C TYR A 155 8.03 3.75 -5.99
N LEU A 156 7.16 2.78 -5.73
CA LEU A 156 5.91 2.95 -5.00
C LEU A 156 6.08 2.43 -3.59
N GLN A 157 5.70 3.23 -2.61
CA GLN A 157 5.65 2.85 -1.21
C GLN A 157 4.22 2.92 -0.71
N ILE A 158 3.71 1.81 -0.18
CA ILE A 158 2.36 1.67 0.35
C ILE A 158 2.43 1.28 1.82
N SER A 159 1.62 1.89 2.69
CA SER A 159 1.49 1.41 4.06
C SER A 159 0.11 1.59 4.69
N GLY A 160 -0.18 0.73 5.67
CA GLY A 160 -1.41 0.75 6.46
C GLY A 160 -2.65 0.19 5.77
N THR A 161 -2.46 -0.65 4.74
CA THR A 161 -3.54 -1.37 4.04
C THR A 161 -4.04 -2.56 4.86
N GLY A 162 -5.06 -3.29 4.40
CA GLY A 162 -5.49 -4.52 5.07
C GLY A 162 -6.93 -4.50 5.58
N ALA A 163 -7.75 -3.50 5.24
CA ALA A 163 -9.02 -3.38 5.95
C ALA A 163 -9.95 -4.58 5.69
N GLN A 164 -10.52 -5.10 6.78
CA GLN A 164 -11.31 -6.32 6.74
C GLN A 164 -12.64 -6.15 6.00
N ILE A 165 -12.84 -6.91 4.91
CA ILE A 165 -14.07 -6.92 4.11
C ILE A 165 -15.14 -7.75 4.80
N ASN A 166 -14.77 -8.97 5.19
CA ASN A 166 -15.64 -9.91 5.89
C ASN A 166 -14.78 -10.87 6.74
N SER A 167 -15.40 -11.89 7.34
CA SER A 167 -14.67 -12.82 8.22
C SER A 167 -13.66 -13.73 7.51
N GLU A 168 -13.70 -13.76 6.17
CA GLU A 168 -12.91 -14.65 5.31
C GLU A 168 -12.14 -13.86 4.23
N SER A 169 -12.25 -12.52 4.18
CA SER A 169 -11.56 -11.72 3.18
C SER A 169 -11.17 -10.36 3.73
N GLN A 170 -9.95 -9.97 3.44
CA GLN A 170 -9.41 -8.64 3.69
C GLN A 170 -8.88 -8.10 2.35
N TYR A 171 -8.24 -6.95 2.38
CA TYR A 171 -7.73 -6.30 1.20
C TYR A 171 -6.20 -6.25 1.28
N ASN A 172 -5.52 -6.58 0.20
CA ASN A 172 -4.06 -6.66 0.20
C ASN A 172 -3.37 -5.30 0.04
N GLY A 173 -2.05 -5.28 0.22
CA GLY A 173 -1.22 -4.15 -0.18
C GLY A 173 -1.29 -3.87 -1.68
N VAL A 174 -0.97 -4.86 -2.51
CA VAL A 174 -1.17 -4.78 -3.97
C VAL A 174 -1.77 -6.08 -4.50
N SER A 175 -2.89 -5.98 -5.20
CA SER A 175 -3.56 -7.14 -5.82
C SER A 175 -3.43 -7.08 -7.34
N PHE A 176 -2.84 -8.13 -7.92
CA PHE A 176 -2.67 -8.29 -9.36
C PHE A 176 -3.67 -9.33 -9.89
N TYR A 177 -4.79 -8.86 -10.42
CA TYR A 177 -5.81 -9.73 -11.02
C TYR A 177 -5.57 -9.92 -12.51
N ALA A 178 -5.05 -11.09 -12.90
CA ALA A 178 -4.71 -11.45 -14.28
C ALA A 178 -3.94 -10.36 -15.04
N VAL A 179 -2.96 -9.74 -14.38
CA VAL A 179 -2.12 -8.71 -14.97
C VAL A 179 -1.11 -9.36 -15.93
N GLY A 180 -0.99 -8.79 -17.13
CA GLY A 180 -0.11 -9.31 -18.17
C GLY A 180 1.34 -8.86 -18.02
N SER A 181 2.25 -9.62 -18.64
CA SER A 181 3.69 -9.37 -18.72
C SER A 181 4.07 -8.04 -19.42
N GLY A 182 3.12 -7.38 -20.09
CA GLY A 182 3.32 -6.04 -20.64
C GLY A 182 3.28 -4.93 -19.58
N THR A 183 2.83 -5.23 -18.36
CA THR A 183 2.82 -4.29 -17.23
C THR A 183 4.20 -4.23 -16.60
N LEU A 184 4.77 -3.04 -16.49
CA LEU A 184 6.07 -2.88 -15.87
C LEU A 184 5.92 -2.65 -14.37
N VAL A 185 6.40 -3.57 -13.55
CA VAL A 185 6.37 -3.46 -12.09
C VAL A 185 7.78 -3.55 -11.53
N ASP A 186 8.28 -2.44 -11.02
CA ASP A 186 9.69 -2.30 -10.61
C ASP A 186 9.79 -1.41 -9.36
N ASN A 187 10.39 -1.89 -8.27
CA ASN A 187 10.51 -1.16 -7.00
C ASN A 187 9.14 -0.85 -6.35
N ILE A 188 8.60 -1.83 -5.63
CA ILE A 188 7.44 -1.67 -4.75
C ILE A 188 7.85 -1.95 -3.31
N ALA A 189 7.36 -1.15 -2.37
CA ALA A 189 7.46 -1.37 -0.95
C ALA A 189 6.05 -1.42 -0.34
N VAL A 190 5.74 -2.47 0.43
CA VAL A 190 4.50 -2.58 1.21
C VAL A 190 4.86 -2.78 2.67
N ILE A 191 4.34 -1.91 3.54
CA ILE A 191 4.72 -1.86 4.95
C ILE A 191 3.47 -1.86 5.83
N ASN A 192 3.47 -2.66 6.90
CA ASN A 192 2.41 -2.70 7.91
C ASN A 192 1.01 -2.93 7.31
N GLY A 193 0.84 -3.99 6.51
CA GLY A 193 -0.48 -4.42 6.05
C GLY A 193 -1.17 -5.36 7.06
N ASP A 194 -2.48 -5.27 7.22
CA ASP A 194 -3.29 -6.22 8.04
C ASP A 194 -3.74 -7.47 7.25
N ASP A 195 -3.09 -7.69 6.11
CA ASP A 195 -3.33 -8.77 5.17
C ASP A 195 -2.06 -8.95 4.32
N ASP A 196 -2.18 -9.58 3.15
CA ASP A 196 -1.06 -9.85 2.26
C ASP A 196 -0.30 -8.60 1.79
N GLY A 197 1.02 -8.75 1.63
CA GLY A 197 1.87 -7.73 1.03
C GLY A 197 1.53 -7.50 -0.44
N VAL A 198 1.68 -8.56 -1.24
CA VAL A 198 1.23 -8.62 -2.62
C VAL A 198 0.54 -9.95 -2.88
N GLU A 199 -0.53 -9.93 -3.68
CA GLU A 199 -1.21 -11.16 -4.10
C GLU A 199 -1.43 -11.19 -5.61
N PHE A 200 -1.16 -12.34 -6.22
CA PHE A 200 -1.35 -12.58 -7.65
C PHE A 200 -2.51 -13.56 -7.90
N PHE A 201 -3.57 -13.07 -8.54
CA PHE A 201 -4.72 -13.87 -8.98
C PHE A 201 -4.58 -14.16 -10.48
N GLY A 202 -3.80 -15.19 -10.80
CA GLY A 202 -3.47 -15.54 -12.18
C GLY A 202 -2.64 -14.45 -12.89
N GLY A 203 -2.52 -14.57 -14.21
CA GLY A 203 -1.75 -13.65 -15.05
C GLY A 203 -0.27 -14.03 -15.19
N THR A 204 0.49 -13.13 -15.80
CA THR A 204 1.89 -13.35 -16.24
C THR A 204 2.80 -12.18 -15.90
N VAL A 205 2.34 -11.25 -15.07
CA VAL A 205 3.12 -10.08 -14.67
C VAL A 205 4.45 -10.49 -14.03
N GLU A 206 5.50 -9.77 -14.40
CA GLU A 206 6.84 -9.93 -13.85
C GLU A 206 7.15 -8.70 -12.98
N VAL A 207 7.65 -8.95 -11.77
CA VAL A 207 7.95 -7.91 -10.77
C VAL A 207 9.44 -7.92 -10.46
N SER A 208 10.05 -6.74 -10.37
CA SER A 208 11.44 -6.59 -9.93
C SER A 208 11.54 -5.70 -8.71
N ASN A 209 12.39 -6.06 -7.75
CA ASN A 209 12.70 -5.30 -6.53
C ASN A 209 11.45 -5.07 -5.66
N LEU A 210 11.15 -6.04 -4.80
CA LEU A 210 10.03 -5.99 -3.87
C LEU A 210 10.52 -5.89 -2.42
N TYR A 211 10.01 -4.92 -1.67
CA TYR A 211 10.27 -4.76 -0.24
C TYR A 211 8.97 -4.98 0.54
N LEU A 212 8.99 -5.88 1.52
CA LEU A 212 7.81 -6.23 2.30
C LEU A 212 8.17 -6.24 3.78
N GLU A 213 7.41 -5.50 4.58
CA GLU A 213 7.69 -5.37 6.00
C GLU A 213 6.41 -5.47 6.82
N ASN A 214 6.41 -6.43 7.77
CA ASN A 214 5.37 -6.61 8.78
C ASN A 214 3.93 -6.67 8.21
N ASN A 215 3.74 -7.43 7.13
CA ASN A 215 2.42 -7.87 6.68
C ASN A 215 1.85 -8.91 7.66
N SER A 216 0.56 -8.81 7.96
CA SER A 216 -0.08 -9.60 9.01
C SER A 216 -0.60 -10.97 8.55
N ASP A 217 -0.65 -11.20 7.24
CA ASP A 217 -0.89 -12.52 6.65
C ASP A 217 0.34 -12.97 5.84
N ASP A 218 0.24 -13.16 4.52
CA ASP A 218 1.34 -13.63 3.69
C ASP A 218 2.10 -12.47 3.03
N SER A 219 3.44 -12.53 2.99
CA SER A 219 4.20 -11.44 2.36
C SER A 219 3.98 -11.45 0.83
N ILE A 220 4.05 -12.64 0.22
CA ILE A 220 3.77 -12.87 -1.19
C ILE A 220 2.81 -14.06 -1.31
N ASP A 221 1.59 -13.82 -1.78
CA ASP A 221 0.63 -14.88 -2.10
C ASP A 221 0.40 -14.96 -3.62
N TRP A 222 0.14 -16.16 -4.12
CA TRP A 222 -0.39 -16.36 -5.46
C TRP A 222 -1.36 -17.53 -5.54
N THR A 223 -2.34 -17.34 -6.40
CA THR A 223 -3.37 -18.32 -6.71
C THR A 223 -3.71 -18.29 -8.20
N GLU A 224 -4.70 -19.09 -8.58
CA GLU A 224 -5.30 -19.12 -9.92
C GLU A 224 -4.30 -19.31 -11.08
N GLY A 225 -3.22 -20.04 -10.81
CA GLY A 225 -2.23 -20.42 -11.80
C GLY A 225 -1.38 -19.26 -12.32
N TRP A 226 -1.11 -18.23 -11.49
CA TRP A 226 -0.14 -17.19 -11.85
C TRP A 226 1.18 -17.81 -12.33
N ASN A 227 1.66 -17.32 -13.46
CA ASN A 227 2.85 -17.81 -14.15
C ASN A 227 3.72 -16.62 -14.57
N GLY A 228 4.06 -15.80 -13.57
CA GLY A 228 4.97 -14.67 -13.71
C GLY A 228 6.32 -14.93 -13.04
N SER A 229 7.02 -13.84 -12.70
CA SER A 229 8.26 -13.92 -11.96
C SER A 229 8.45 -12.78 -10.97
N ILE A 230 9.22 -13.04 -9.91
CA ILE A 230 9.76 -12.02 -9.01
C ILE A 230 11.27 -12.10 -9.05
N THR A 231 11.92 -10.96 -9.29
CA THR A 231 13.38 -10.82 -9.23
C THR A 231 13.76 -9.80 -8.17
N ASN A 232 14.54 -10.23 -7.19
CA ASN A 232 14.93 -9.48 -5.99
C ASN A 232 13.75 -9.15 -5.07
N ALA A 233 13.71 -9.79 -3.91
CA ALA A 233 12.80 -9.40 -2.83
C ALA A 233 13.50 -9.41 -1.48
N TYR A 234 13.17 -8.43 -0.64
CA TYR A 234 13.56 -8.38 0.76
C TYR A 234 12.32 -8.35 1.64
N ILE A 235 12.16 -9.36 2.50
CA ILE A 235 11.02 -9.51 3.41
C ILE A 235 11.52 -9.43 4.85
N SER A 236 10.87 -8.60 5.67
CA SER A 236 11.17 -8.44 7.09
C SER A 236 9.94 -8.67 7.97
N ASN A 237 10.04 -9.64 8.88
CA ASN A 237 8.98 -9.96 9.84
C ASN A 237 9.50 -9.75 11.27
N THR A 238 9.12 -8.63 11.86
CA THR A 238 9.53 -8.24 13.22
C THR A 238 8.37 -8.25 14.24
N VAL A 239 7.15 -8.45 13.75
CA VAL A 239 5.91 -8.51 14.52
C VAL A 239 5.35 -9.93 14.50
N GLU A 240 4.98 -10.45 15.65
CA GLU A 240 4.33 -11.77 15.76
C GLU A 240 2.95 -11.76 15.09
N GLY A 241 2.53 -12.92 14.55
CA GLY A 241 1.16 -13.13 14.07
C GLY A 241 0.99 -13.15 12.56
N PHE A 242 2.05 -12.87 11.78
CA PHE A 242 2.05 -13.10 10.33
C PHE A 242 1.88 -14.60 10.01
N SER A 243 1.37 -14.91 8.83
CA SER A 243 1.17 -16.29 8.36
C SER A 243 2.45 -16.85 7.75
N THR A 244 2.84 -16.36 6.57
CA THR A 244 4.03 -16.85 5.86
C THR A 244 4.78 -15.78 5.06
N VAL A 245 6.00 -16.12 4.60
CA VAL A 245 6.69 -15.31 3.59
C VAL A 245 6.05 -15.55 2.24
N PHE A 246 5.95 -16.81 1.82
CA PHE A 246 5.32 -17.23 0.57
C PHE A 246 4.13 -18.13 0.85
N GLU A 247 3.00 -17.78 0.27
CA GLU A 247 1.87 -18.68 0.11
C GLU A 247 1.60 -18.94 -1.37
N GLY A 248 1.39 -20.20 -1.72
CA GLY A 248 0.89 -20.56 -3.05
C GLY A 248 -0.29 -21.52 -2.94
N ASP A 249 -1.41 -21.21 -3.58
CA ASP A 249 -2.61 -22.07 -3.56
C ASP A 249 -3.06 -22.53 -4.96
N LYS A 250 -3.80 -23.64 -4.97
CA LYS A 250 -4.48 -24.23 -6.15
C LYS A 250 -3.52 -24.73 -7.22
N ASP A 251 -3.66 -24.22 -8.43
CA ASP A 251 -3.00 -24.72 -9.64
C ASP A 251 -1.56 -24.21 -9.71
N ASN A 252 -0.62 -25.11 -9.97
CA ASN A 252 0.78 -24.72 -10.15
C ASN A 252 1.03 -24.15 -11.54
N GLY A 253 1.04 -22.80 -11.63
CA GLY A 253 1.50 -22.07 -12.81
C GLY A 253 3.02 -22.10 -12.99
N ASN A 254 3.75 -22.59 -11.99
CA ASN A 254 5.20 -22.62 -11.88
C ASN A 254 5.84 -21.21 -11.99
N PRO A 255 5.44 -20.24 -11.14
CA PRO A 255 6.08 -18.93 -11.10
C PRO A 255 7.57 -19.05 -10.76
N GLN A 256 8.34 -18.05 -11.18
CA GLN A 256 9.80 -18.03 -11.02
C GLN A 256 10.21 -16.97 -9.98
N PHE A 257 10.95 -17.36 -8.97
CA PHE A 257 11.47 -16.46 -7.93
C PHE A 257 13.00 -16.46 -7.97
N ASN A 258 13.59 -15.28 -8.08
CA ASN A 258 15.04 -15.11 -8.20
C ASN A 258 15.52 -14.11 -7.14
N ASN A 259 16.53 -14.49 -6.36
CA ASN A 259 17.16 -13.68 -5.31
C ASN A 259 16.17 -13.20 -4.24
N ILE A 260 15.74 -14.10 -3.37
CA ILE A 260 14.77 -13.81 -2.31
C ILE A 260 15.49 -13.85 -0.97
N THR A 261 15.40 -12.77 -0.20
CA THR A 261 15.92 -12.73 1.18
C THR A 261 14.78 -12.43 2.13
N ALA A 262 14.56 -13.31 3.11
CA ALA A 262 13.54 -13.12 4.13
C ALA A 262 14.15 -13.28 5.53
N VAL A 263 13.81 -12.35 6.43
CA VAL A 263 14.36 -12.30 7.78
C VAL A 263 13.23 -12.13 8.79
N SER A 264 13.14 -13.06 9.73
CA SER A 264 12.23 -12.99 10.88
C SER A 264 13.02 -12.81 12.19
N THR A 265 12.50 -11.97 13.10
CA THR A 265 12.98 -11.88 14.50
C THR A 265 12.03 -12.55 15.49
N VAL A 266 10.94 -13.14 15.01
CA VAL A 266 9.83 -13.64 15.83
C VAL A 266 9.48 -15.10 15.54
N GLY A 267 10.23 -15.79 14.67
CA GLY A 267 9.93 -17.16 14.26
C GLY A 267 8.97 -17.22 13.08
N GLY A 268 8.11 -18.23 13.05
CA GLY A 268 7.05 -18.40 12.05
C GLY A 268 7.40 -19.32 10.88
N THR A 269 6.55 -19.32 9.85
CA THR A 269 6.70 -20.16 8.65
C THR A 269 7.22 -19.33 7.49
N ALA A 270 8.24 -19.82 6.78
CA ALA A 270 8.75 -19.16 5.59
C ALA A 270 7.90 -19.49 4.37
N LEU A 271 7.99 -20.71 3.84
CA LEU A 271 7.30 -21.07 2.61
C LEU A 271 6.15 -22.04 2.89
N GLN A 272 4.94 -21.73 2.43
CA GLN A 272 3.78 -22.62 2.48
C GLN A 272 3.17 -22.80 1.09
N PHE A 273 2.95 -24.06 0.71
CA PHE A 273 2.27 -24.38 -0.54
C PHE A 273 1.07 -25.26 -0.26
N LYS A 274 -0.10 -24.79 -0.66
CA LYS A 274 -1.39 -25.45 -0.53
C LYS A 274 -1.73 -26.22 -1.80
N LYS A 275 -2.56 -27.27 -1.64
CA LYS A 275 -3.01 -28.19 -2.68
C LYS A 275 -1.87 -28.68 -3.60
N THR A 276 -1.86 -28.23 -4.85
CA THR A 276 -0.89 -28.63 -5.87
C THR A 276 0.07 -27.51 -6.25
N SER A 277 0.01 -26.34 -5.60
CA SER A 277 0.82 -25.18 -5.95
C SER A 277 2.32 -25.44 -5.78
N GLY A 278 3.12 -24.52 -6.30
CA GLY A 278 4.57 -24.65 -6.36
C GLY A 278 5.22 -23.48 -7.08
N GLY A 279 6.49 -23.66 -7.45
CA GLY A 279 7.28 -22.66 -8.14
C GLY A 279 8.74 -23.06 -8.26
N THR A 280 9.49 -22.32 -9.07
CA THR A 280 10.95 -22.44 -9.14
C THR A 280 11.58 -21.30 -8.36
N ILE A 281 12.50 -21.61 -7.46
CA ILE A 281 13.18 -20.65 -6.60
C ILE A 281 14.70 -20.77 -6.79
N ASP A 282 15.34 -19.66 -7.14
CA ASP A 282 16.79 -19.49 -7.30
C ASP A 282 17.28 -18.36 -6.40
N GLY A 283 18.33 -18.57 -5.60
CA GLY A 283 18.88 -17.56 -4.70
C GLY A 283 18.03 -17.25 -3.46
N LEU A 284 17.53 -18.28 -2.76
CA LEU A 284 16.72 -18.11 -1.54
C LEU A 284 17.56 -18.04 -0.26
N SER A 285 17.43 -16.98 0.54
CA SER A 285 18.01 -16.85 1.89
C SER A 285 16.90 -16.66 2.94
N LEU A 286 16.82 -17.58 3.90
CA LEU A 286 15.87 -17.54 5.02
C LEU A 286 16.64 -17.44 6.33
N VAL A 287 16.24 -16.51 7.20
CA VAL A 287 16.85 -16.30 8.52
C VAL A 287 15.77 -16.11 9.58
N GLY A 288 15.80 -16.92 10.64
CA GLY A 288 14.99 -16.70 11.84
C GLY A 288 13.58 -17.29 11.84
N TYR A 289 13.25 -18.17 10.88
CA TYR A 289 11.98 -18.90 10.83
C TYR A 289 12.05 -20.24 11.61
N ASP A 290 10.90 -20.69 12.12
CA ASP A 290 10.76 -21.98 12.79
C ASP A 290 10.51 -23.12 11.79
N VAL A 291 9.84 -22.82 10.68
CA VAL A 291 9.52 -23.73 9.58
C VAL A 291 9.98 -23.15 8.26
N ASP A 292 10.87 -23.83 7.55
CA ASP A 292 11.36 -23.34 6.25
C ASP A 292 10.37 -23.64 5.10
N LEU A 293 9.75 -24.83 5.11
CA LEU A 293 8.81 -25.27 4.08
C LEU A 293 7.66 -26.10 4.68
N ASP A 294 6.44 -25.76 4.30
CA ASP A 294 5.20 -26.44 4.68
C ASP A 294 4.36 -26.79 3.43
N MET A 295 4.01 -28.07 3.27
CA MET A 295 3.14 -28.56 2.19
C MET A 295 1.75 -28.88 2.75
N LYS A 296 1.03 -27.84 3.19
CA LYS A 296 -0.12 -27.88 4.13
C LYS A 296 -1.30 -28.79 3.75
N ASP A 297 -1.45 -29.15 2.47
CA ASP A 297 -2.49 -30.08 1.99
C ASP A 297 -1.93 -31.36 1.36
N GLY A 298 -0.68 -31.72 1.65
CA GLY A 298 -0.03 -32.91 1.10
C GLY A 298 0.37 -32.77 -0.37
N GLY A 299 0.65 -31.54 -0.82
CA GLY A 299 1.26 -31.31 -2.13
C GLY A 299 2.63 -31.97 -2.25
N ALA A 300 3.00 -32.39 -3.46
CA ALA A 300 4.31 -33.02 -3.67
C ALA A 300 5.43 -31.98 -3.56
N THR A 301 6.46 -32.25 -2.77
CA THR A 301 7.65 -31.37 -2.66
C THR A 301 8.36 -31.15 -4.00
N SER A 302 8.17 -32.04 -4.98
CA SER A 302 8.66 -31.85 -6.36
C SER A 302 8.01 -30.67 -7.10
N ASN A 303 6.92 -30.11 -6.58
CA ASN A 303 6.29 -28.91 -7.13
C ASN A 303 7.09 -27.64 -6.80
N VAL A 304 7.96 -27.70 -5.79
CA VAL A 304 8.86 -26.61 -5.39
C VAL A 304 10.27 -26.97 -5.83
N ILE A 305 10.77 -26.27 -6.83
CA ILE A 305 12.07 -26.54 -7.45
C ILE A 305 13.07 -25.53 -6.94
N PHE A 306 14.07 -26.00 -6.19
CA PHE A 306 15.18 -25.16 -5.73
C PHE A 306 16.40 -25.31 -6.63
N SER A 307 16.76 -24.25 -7.34
CA SER A 307 17.88 -24.23 -8.31
C SER A 307 19.26 -24.34 -7.64
N ASP A 308 19.38 -23.89 -6.39
CA ASP A 308 20.62 -23.95 -5.59
C ASP A 308 20.91 -25.32 -4.97
N GLY A 309 20.09 -26.34 -5.29
CA GLY A 309 20.26 -27.69 -4.77
C GLY A 309 19.75 -27.88 -3.33
N TYR A 310 18.89 -26.98 -2.83
CA TYR A 310 18.19 -27.22 -1.56
C TYR A 310 17.39 -28.51 -1.65
N THR A 311 17.47 -29.30 -0.59
CA THR A 311 16.68 -30.53 -0.46
C THR A 311 15.83 -30.42 0.80
N PRO A 312 14.49 -30.47 0.68
CA PRO A 312 13.60 -30.54 1.83
C PRO A 312 13.90 -31.79 2.68
N VAL A 313 14.11 -31.60 3.98
CA VAL A 313 14.28 -32.67 4.97
C VAL A 313 13.13 -32.60 5.96
N ALA A 314 12.32 -33.66 6.03
CA ALA A 314 11.16 -33.69 6.93
C ALA A 314 11.60 -33.58 8.41
N MET A 315 10.95 -32.69 9.16
CA MET A 315 11.31 -32.37 10.56
C MET A 315 10.52 -33.18 11.59
N VAL A 316 9.38 -33.74 11.20
CA VAL A 316 8.60 -34.69 12.02
C VAL A 316 8.76 -36.07 11.40
N GLU A 317 9.35 -37.02 12.14
CA GLU A 317 9.28 -38.42 11.76
C GLU A 317 7.92 -38.98 12.18
N ASP A 318 7.26 -39.69 11.27
CA ASP A 318 6.07 -40.49 11.55
C ASP A 318 6.32 -41.42 12.75
N ASP A 319 5.26 -41.72 13.49
CA ASP A 319 5.29 -42.85 14.42
C ASP A 319 5.55 -44.11 13.60
N ALA A 320 6.75 -44.68 13.73
CA ALA A 320 7.16 -45.91 13.05
C ALA A 320 6.23 -47.12 13.29
N SER A 321 5.20 -46.98 14.13
CA SER A 321 4.15 -47.97 14.39
C SER A 321 2.96 -47.93 13.40
N THR A 322 2.79 -46.88 12.60
CA THR A 322 1.70 -46.78 11.61
C THR A 322 2.21 -46.93 10.17
N THR A 323 1.42 -47.58 9.31
CA THR A 323 1.70 -47.71 7.86
C THR A 323 1.00 -46.63 7.04
N ASP A 324 0.39 -45.66 7.71
CA ASP A 324 -0.43 -44.59 7.13
C ASP A 324 0.37 -43.29 7.28
N VAL A 325 1.21 -43.03 6.27
CA VAL A 325 2.07 -41.86 6.21
C VAL A 325 1.19 -40.70 5.74
N ASP A 326 0.67 -39.90 6.67
CA ASP A 326 -0.08 -38.70 6.33
C ASP A 326 0.89 -37.58 5.96
N GLU A 327 1.24 -37.51 4.67
CA GLU A 327 2.17 -36.51 4.13
C GLU A 327 1.68 -35.06 4.29
N SER A 328 0.40 -34.84 4.60
CA SER A 328 -0.17 -33.50 4.85
C SER A 328 0.29 -32.87 6.17
N VAL A 329 1.00 -33.61 7.02
CA VAL A 329 1.48 -33.16 8.34
C VAL A 329 2.98 -32.80 8.32
N TYR A 330 3.67 -32.97 7.18
CA TYR A 330 5.12 -32.73 7.13
C TYR A 330 5.49 -31.27 6.90
N THR A 331 6.15 -30.71 7.90
CA THR A 331 7.01 -29.53 7.76
C THR A 331 8.44 -29.97 7.46
N PHE A 332 9.15 -29.22 6.62
CA PHE A 332 10.50 -29.51 6.17
C PHE A 332 11.46 -28.38 6.55
N ALA A 333 12.68 -28.74 6.92
CA ALA A 333 13.81 -27.82 6.97
C ALA A 333 14.60 -27.90 5.66
N LEU A 334 15.21 -26.79 5.25
CA LEU A 334 16.08 -26.73 4.10
C LEU A 334 17.54 -26.89 4.54
N ASN A 335 18.30 -27.68 3.78
CA ASN A 335 19.56 -28.24 4.24
C ASN A 335 20.78 -27.28 4.25
N THR A 336 20.69 -25.99 3.93
CA THR A 336 21.83 -25.05 4.04
C THR A 336 21.43 -23.57 4.07
N SER A 337 22.27 -22.75 4.71
CA SER A 337 22.24 -21.28 4.72
C SER A 337 22.76 -20.67 3.42
N ALA A 338 21.87 -20.11 2.60
CA ALA A 338 22.29 -19.29 1.47
C ALA A 338 22.77 -17.92 1.95
N VAL A 339 23.84 -17.41 1.32
CA VAL A 339 24.27 -16.03 1.49
C VAL A 339 23.21 -15.15 0.84
N ALA A 340 22.62 -14.21 1.59
CA ALA A 340 21.69 -13.23 1.05
C ALA A 340 22.30 -12.54 -0.18
N THR A 341 21.56 -12.53 -1.28
CA THR A 341 21.93 -11.82 -2.52
C THR A 341 21.23 -10.47 -2.65
N VAL A 342 20.23 -10.24 -1.79
CA VAL A 342 19.50 -8.98 -1.66
C VAL A 342 19.65 -8.51 -0.23
N ASP A 343 20.17 -7.31 -0.07
CA ASP A 343 20.36 -6.68 1.24
C ASP A 343 19.33 -5.56 1.44
N LEU A 344 19.03 -5.26 2.71
CA LEU A 344 18.17 -4.11 3.06
C LEU A 344 18.65 -2.80 2.40
N SER A 345 19.97 -2.64 2.21
CA SER A 345 20.54 -1.44 1.58
C SER A 345 20.22 -1.30 0.08
N ASP A 346 19.75 -2.36 -0.58
CA ASP A 346 19.28 -2.27 -1.97
C ASP A 346 17.94 -1.51 -2.07
N PHE A 347 17.28 -1.32 -0.93
CA PHE A 347 16.02 -0.60 -0.76
C PHE A 347 16.19 0.69 0.06
N ASP A 348 17.32 1.38 -0.06
CA ASP A 348 17.62 2.64 0.67
C ASP A 348 16.65 3.80 0.39
N TRP A 349 15.80 3.66 -0.64
CA TRP A 349 14.73 4.58 -0.99
C TRP A 349 13.44 4.36 -0.18
N VAL A 350 13.32 3.20 0.47
CA VAL A 350 12.17 2.87 1.32
C VAL A 350 12.36 3.54 2.67
N ASP A 351 11.40 4.38 3.02
CA ASP A 351 11.29 4.93 4.36
C ASP A 351 10.42 3.99 5.17
N THR A 352 10.98 3.26 6.14
CA THR A 352 10.21 2.33 6.99
C THR A 352 9.52 3.06 8.15
N ASP A 353 9.95 4.29 8.43
CA ASP A 353 9.30 5.22 9.35
C ASP A 353 8.20 6.01 8.63
N ILE A 354 7.28 5.32 7.93
CA ILE A 354 6.12 5.93 7.26
C ILE A 354 5.05 6.35 8.28
N SER A 355 5.45 7.05 9.33
CA SER A 355 4.64 8.16 9.74
C SER A 355 4.77 9.20 8.62
N PHE A 356 3.70 9.53 7.91
CA PHE A 356 3.70 10.83 7.25
C PHE A 356 4.06 11.83 8.32
N GLU A 357 5.17 12.56 8.18
CA GLU A 357 5.65 13.62 9.06
C GLU A 357 4.50 14.33 9.80
N SER A 358 4.09 13.67 10.86
CA SER A 358 3.06 13.93 11.85
C SER A 358 3.79 13.51 13.12
N SER A 359 4.73 14.38 13.50
CA SER A 359 5.48 14.17 14.72
C SER A 359 4.48 14.20 15.86
N LEU A 360 4.35 13.08 16.58
CA LEU A 360 3.42 12.95 17.69
C LEU A 360 3.88 13.83 18.85
N LEU A 361 3.07 14.81 19.22
CA LEU A 361 3.27 15.57 20.44
C LEU A 361 2.58 14.81 21.59
N GLN A 362 3.37 14.16 22.44
CA GLN A 362 2.92 13.47 23.65
C GLN A 362 4.04 13.33 24.67
N GLY A 363 3.71 13.27 25.97
CA GLY A 363 4.68 13.09 27.05
C GLY A 363 5.19 14.41 27.64
N ALA A 364 6.46 14.46 28.04
CA ALA A 364 7.04 15.56 28.82
C ALA A 364 8.20 16.26 28.08
N VAL A 365 8.23 17.60 28.13
CA VAL A 365 9.35 18.42 27.62
C VAL A 365 10.27 18.76 28.79
N THR A 366 11.47 18.18 28.80
CA THR A 366 12.51 18.36 29.84
C THR A 366 13.77 18.94 29.21
N GLY A 367 13.72 20.22 28.82
CA GLY A 367 14.78 20.92 28.09
C GLY A 367 14.21 21.82 27.00
N ASP A 368 15.06 22.34 26.11
CA ASP A 368 14.66 23.21 25.00
C ASP A 368 14.27 22.39 23.76
N VAL A 369 13.02 22.49 23.34
CA VAL A 369 12.46 21.86 22.12
C VAL A 369 11.92 22.97 21.20
N THR A 370 12.23 22.88 19.91
CA THR A 370 11.71 23.79 18.88
C THR A 370 11.09 22.95 17.76
N LEU A 371 9.83 23.19 17.44
CA LEU A 371 9.13 22.51 16.34
C LEU A 371 9.60 23.05 14.98
N ASP A 372 9.44 22.29 13.91
CA ASP A 372 9.72 22.70 12.54
C ASP A 372 8.42 23.11 11.83
N ALA A 373 8.37 24.28 11.20
CA ALA A 373 7.16 24.75 10.52
C ALA A 373 6.81 23.98 9.23
N SER A 374 7.75 23.19 8.69
CA SER A 374 7.53 22.34 7.51
C SER A 374 6.91 20.98 7.84
N ILE A 375 6.89 20.60 9.12
CA ILE A 375 6.35 19.34 9.63
C ILE A 375 4.90 19.56 10.05
N ALA A 376 3.99 18.65 9.65
CA ALA A 376 2.68 18.58 10.28
C ALA A 376 2.84 17.86 11.63
N TYR A 377 2.12 18.27 12.67
CA TYR A 377 2.21 17.62 13.97
C TYR A 377 0.85 17.08 14.37
N VAL A 378 0.81 15.94 15.07
CA VAL A 378 -0.41 15.43 15.69
C VAL A 378 -0.27 15.49 17.22
N LEU A 379 -1.15 16.25 17.89
CA LEU A 379 -1.24 16.23 19.34
C LEU A 379 -2.08 15.03 19.77
N ASN A 380 -1.41 13.96 20.17
CA ASN A 380 -2.05 12.66 20.40
C ASN A 380 -2.48 12.43 21.87
N SER A 381 -1.76 13.04 22.82
CA SER A 381 -1.99 12.97 24.25
C SER A 381 -1.57 14.28 24.95
N SER A 382 -1.45 14.26 26.28
CA SER A 382 -0.90 15.40 27.02
C SER A 382 0.56 15.62 26.65
N TYR A 383 0.93 16.83 26.25
CA TYR A 383 2.30 17.25 26.03
C TYR A 383 2.66 18.36 27.03
N ILE A 384 3.47 18.01 28.03
CA ILE A 384 3.62 18.78 29.27
C ILE A 384 5.04 19.33 29.39
N VAL A 385 5.20 20.65 29.35
CA VAL A 385 6.47 21.32 29.59
C VAL A 385 6.76 21.33 31.09
N GLN A 386 7.82 20.63 31.49
CA GLN A 386 8.24 20.47 32.88
C GLN A 386 9.03 21.70 33.37
N ASP A 387 9.30 21.76 34.68
CA ASP A 387 10.18 22.77 35.27
C ASP A 387 11.54 22.78 34.57
N GLY A 388 12.00 23.96 34.14
CA GLY A 388 13.23 24.15 33.38
C GLY A 388 13.16 23.78 31.89
N GLY A 389 12.05 23.26 31.38
CA GLY A 389 11.85 23.00 29.96
C GLY A 389 11.33 24.21 29.17
N LYS A 390 11.59 24.25 27.87
CA LYS A 390 11.06 25.27 26.94
C LYS A 390 10.55 24.63 25.64
N LEU A 391 9.35 24.97 25.20
CA LEU A 391 8.80 24.60 23.89
C LEU A 391 8.66 25.83 22.98
N THR A 392 9.25 25.79 21.78
CA THR A 392 9.14 26.87 20.78
C THR A 392 8.35 26.37 19.57
N ILE A 393 7.31 27.11 19.16
CA ILE A 393 6.43 26.80 18.02
C ILE A 393 6.56 27.92 16.97
N PRO A 394 7.32 27.72 15.88
CA PRO A 394 7.56 28.76 14.88
C PRO A 394 6.32 29.17 14.08
N ALA A 395 6.41 30.31 13.38
CA ALA A 395 5.34 30.77 12.50
C ALA A 395 5.02 29.76 11.39
N GLY A 396 3.74 29.52 11.12
CA GLY A 396 3.28 28.61 10.05
C GLY A 396 3.12 27.15 10.47
N THR A 397 3.55 26.76 11.68
CA THR A 397 3.36 25.40 12.20
C THR A 397 1.87 25.05 12.30
N LYS A 398 1.52 23.85 11.83
CA LYS A 398 0.17 23.26 11.92
C LYS A 398 0.19 22.04 12.83
N ILE A 399 -0.67 22.05 13.85
CA ILE A 399 -0.83 20.95 14.80
C ILE A 399 -2.29 20.48 14.73
N THR A 400 -2.51 19.23 14.35
CA THR A 400 -3.82 18.58 14.38
C THR A 400 -3.99 17.84 15.71
N ALA A 401 -4.94 18.25 16.54
CA ALA A 401 -5.23 17.54 17.79
C ALA A 401 -6.16 16.35 17.53
N ARG A 402 -5.83 15.18 18.08
CA ARG A 402 -6.73 14.02 18.06
C ARG A 402 -8.00 14.32 18.86
N ASP A 403 -9.13 13.82 18.39
CA ASP A 403 -10.40 13.85 19.13
C ASP A 403 -10.34 12.90 20.34
N GLY A 404 -9.77 13.38 21.44
CA GLY A 404 -9.58 12.64 22.69
C GLY A 404 -10.09 13.39 23.91
N GLY A 405 -10.87 14.45 23.72
CA GLY A 405 -11.45 15.27 24.76
C GLY A 405 -10.42 15.77 25.77
N THR A 406 -10.66 15.55 27.06
CA THR A 406 -9.80 16.06 28.15
C THR A 406 -8.43 15.40 28.25
N GLY A 407 -8.18 14.30 27.52
CA GLY A 407 -6.90 13.58 27.52
C GLY A 407 -5.84 14.16 26.58
N VAL A 408 -6.22 15.12 25.73
CA VAL A 408 -5.38 15.69 24.68
C VAL A 408 -5.22 17.18 24.91
N TYR A 409 -4.04 17.62 25.36
CA TYR A 409 -3.77 19.03 25.68
C TYR A 409 -2.28 19.32 25.73
N ILE A 410 -1.92 20.60 25.58
CA ILE A 410 -0.57 21.10 25.89
C ILE A 410 -0.64 21.86 27.21
N ALA A 411 0.25 21.53 28.14
CA ALA A 411 0.36 22.20 29.43
C ALA A 411 1.78 22.67 29.69
N VAL A 412 1.91 23.77 30.41
CA VAL A 412 3.19 24.27 30.93
C VAL A 412 3.08 24.28 32.45
N LEU A 413 3.95 23.52 33.11
CA LEU A 413 4.04 23.50 34.58
C LEU A 413 4.85 24.69 35.08
N GLN A 414 4.72 24.97 36.38
CA GLN A 414 5.47 26.02 37.05
C GLN A 414 6.99 25.83 36.80
N GLY A 415 7.63 26.86 36.23
CA GLY A 415 9.06 26.85 35.88
C GLY A 415 9.38 26.42 34.44
N GLY A 416 8.42 25.86 33.71
CA GLY A 416 8.51 25.61 32.27
C GLY A 416 8.19 26.87 31.43
N GLN A 417 8.55 26.85 30.14
CA GLN A 417 8.37 27.97 29.21
C GLN A 417 7.78 27.51 27.87
N ILE A 418 6.96 28.34 27.24
CA ILE A 418 6.47 28.14 25.87
C ILE A 418 6.57 29.45 25.07
N ASP A 419 6.97 29.35 23.81
CA ASP A 419 7.17 30.48 22.88
C ASP A 419 6.48 30.19 21.55
N ILE A 420 5.35 30.85 21.25
CA ILE A 420 4.56 30.66 20.03
C ILE A 420 4.74 31.87 19.12
N GLN A 421 5.33 31.65 17.94
CA GLN A 421 5.88 32.72 17.09
C GLN A 421 5.03 32.99 15.84
N GLY A 422 3.73 32.70 15.87
CA GLY A 422 2.81 32.97 14.77
C GLY A 422 2.83 34.44 14.31
N THR A 423 2.68 34.66 13.00
CA THR A 423 2.59 36.00 12.40
C THR A 423 1.25 36.20 11.69
N ALA A 424 0.93 37.44 11.29
CA ALA A 424 -0.31 37.73 10.56
C ALA A 424 -0.40 37.01 9.19
N THR A 425 0.74 36.76 8.54
CA THR A 425 0.81 36.05 7.25
C THR A 425 0.94 34.54 7.42
N ASN A 426 1.60 34.10 8.50
CA ASN A 426 1.84 32.69 8.81
C ASN A 426 1.45 32.42 10.27
N PRO A 427 0.15 32.26 10.58
CA PRO A 427 -0.29 31.94 11.93
C PRO A 427 0.16 30.53 12.31
N VAL A 428 0.36 30.31 13.61
CA VAL A 428 0.39 28.95 14.16
C VAL A 428 -1.06 28.49 14.28
N VAL A 429 -1.36 27.30 13.76
CA VAL A 429 -2.72 26.73 13.78
C VAL A 429 -2.71 25.46 14.59
N ILE A 430 -3.60 25.39 15.58
CA ILE A 430 -3.80 24.21 16.42
C ILE A 430 -5.30 23.94 16.47
N SER A 431 -5.73 22.84 15.87
CA SER A 431 -7.15 22.49 15.72
C SER A 431 -7.33 20.99 15.72
N SER A 432 -8.50 20.49 16.14
CA SER A 432 -8.93 19.16 15.72
C SER A 432 -9.25 19.17 14.22
N ALA A 433 -9.28 17.99 13.60
CA ALA A 433 -9.64 17.84 12.20
C ALA A 433 -11.01 18.46 11.87
N SER A 434 -11.99 18.28 12.75
CA SER A 434 -13.36 18.77 12.57
C SER A 434 -13.62 20.15 13.19
N ALA A 435 -12.65 20.71 13.92
CA ALA A 435 -12.75 21.97 14.66
C ALA A 435 -14.01 22.07 15.55
N SER A 436 -14.51 20.94 16.06
CA SER A 436 -15.73 20.90 16.86
C SER A 436 -15.47 21.25 18.32
N PRO A 437 -16.42 21.89 19.02
CA PRO A 437 -16.25 22.21 20.43
C PRO A 437 -16.13 20.94 21.29
N GLY A 438 -14.98 20.75 21.94
CA GLY A 438 -14.74 19.67 22.91
C GLY A 438 -13.86 18.52 22.42
N ASP A 439 -13.48 18.52 21.14
CA ASP A 439 -12.67 17.44 20.52
C ASP A 439 -11.31 17.25 21.21
N TRP A 440 -10.72 18.35 21.67
CA TRP A 440 -9.51 18.33 22.47
C TRP A 440 -9.67 19.27 23.65
N GLY A 441 -8.74 19.18 24.60
CA GLY A 441 -8.74 20.01 25.78
C GLY A 441 -8.49 21.49 25.46
N ARG A 442 -7.86 22.17 26.41
CA ARG A 442 -7.46 23.57 26.25
C ARG A 442 -5.98 23.71 26.52
N PHE A 443 -5.35 24.72 25.94
CA PHE A 443 -4.04 25.17 26.39
C PHE A 443 -4.13 25.63 27.85
N ASN A 444 -3.35 24.99 28.72
CA ASN A 444 -3.32 25.31 30.15
C ASN A 444 -1.94 25.83 30.53
N ASN A 445 -1.87 27.10 30.95
CA ASN A 445 -0.70 27.65 31.61
C ASN A 445 -0.95 27.64 33.13
N LEU A 446 -0.26 26.76 33.85
CA LEU A 446 -0.45 26.54 35.27
C LEU A 446 0.68 27.28 36.02
N TRP A 447 0.40 28.54 36.38
CA TRP A 447 1.31 29.42 37.13
C TRP A 447 1.42 29.06 38.61
#